data_AF-A0A2E8VQ02-F1
#
_entry.id   AF-A0A2E8VQ02-F1
#
_cell.length_a   1.000
_cell.length_b   1.000
_cell.length_c   1.000
_cell.angle_alpha   90.00
_cell.angle_beta   90.00
_cell.angle_gamma   90.00
#
_symmetry.space_group_name_H-M   'P 1'
#
loop_
_entity.id
_entity.type
_entity.pdbx_description
1 polymer ?
#
loop_
_entity_poly.entity_id
_entity_poly.type
_entity_poly.pdbx_seq_one_letter_code
_entity_poly.pdbx_strand_id
1 'polypeptide(L)'
;MLNAWPPPGSRYRRGLTLCALALVTLLLSPAAWTEEKVGLVLSGGGARGLAHIGVITALEELGITIHAVAGTSMGGIVGALYASGKTTDEIEHVARNLDWAEAFSDQPERGKLSFRRKQDSREYLVKAHATFDGGVLSLPKGIVQGQNLQLLLQRQFVHVSHITDFDKLPIPFRVVAADIRHG
;
A
#
# COMPACT_ATOMS: atom_id res chain seq x y z
N MET A 1 20.08 -84.78 3.16
CA MET A 1 18.66 -84.45 2.92
C MET A 1 18.43 -83.03 3.42
N LEU A 2 18.29 -82.06 2.52
CA LEU A 2 18.12 -80.63 2.84
C LEU A 2 16.62 -80.32 2.95
N ASN A 3 16.17 -79.92 4.15
CA ASN A 3 14.80 -79.48 4.38
C ASN A 3 14.61 -78.09 3.76
N ALA A 4 13.87 -78.02 2.65
CA ALA A 4 13.46 -76.76 2.04
C ALA A 4 12.31 -76.13 2.83
N TRP A 5 12.53 -74.91 3.33
CA TRP A 5 11.54 -74.07 3.97
C TRP A 5 10.42 -73.70 2.97
N PRO A 6 9.12 -73.79 3.32
CA PRO A 6 8.05 -73.47 2.39
C PRO A 6 8.04 -71.96 2.07
N PRO A 7 7.78 -71.56 0.81
CA PRO A 7 7.76 -70.16 0.45
C PRO A 7 6.62 -69.43 1.19
N PRO A 8 6.84 -68.20 1.68
CA PRO A 8 5.84 -67.46 2.42
C PRO A 8 4.58 -67.23 1.57
N GLY A 9 3.42 -67.61 2.12
CA GLY A 9 2.13 -67.56 1.44
C GLY A 9 1.69 -66.16 1.00
N SER A 10 0.81 -66.10 0.00
CA SER A 10 0.34 -64.89 -0.69
C SER A 10 -0.18 -63.76 0.21
N ARG A 11 -0.60 -64.09 1.44
CA ARG A 11 -1.04 -63.12 2.47
C ARG A 11 0.08 -62.17 2.89
N TYR A 12 1.32 -62.64 3.01
CA TYR A 12 2.48 -61.81 3.36
C TYR A 12 2.85 -60.82 2.25
N ARG A 13 2.76 -61.23 0.98
CA ARG A 13 3.05 -60.36 -0.17
C ARG A 13 2.03 -59.23 -0.31
N ARG A 14 0.75 -59.48 0.00
CA ARG A 14 -0.32 -58.47 0.02
C ARG A 14 -0.16 -57.47 1.17
N GLY A 15 0.23 -57.94 2.35
CA GLY A 15 0.54 -57.06 3.48
C GLY A 15 1.72 -56.14 3.21
N LEU A 16 2.80 -56.67 2.63
CA LEU A 16 3.98 -55.87 2.27
C LEU A 16 3.68 -54.82 1.20
N THR A 17 2.89 -55.17 0.18
CA THR A 17 2.51 -54.23 -0.89
C THR A 17 1.59 -53.13 -0.38
N LEU A 18 0.65 -53.44 0.51
CA LEU A 18 -0.21 -52.42 1.15
C LEU A 18 0.59 -51.50 2.07
N CYS A 19 1.52 -52.03 2.87
CA CYS A 19 2.40 -51.20 3.70
C CYS A 19 3.34 -50.32 2.85
N ALA A 20 3.89 -50.85 1.75
CA ALA A 20 4.72 -50.07 0.84
C ALA A 20 3.92 -48.96 0.15
N LEU A 21 2.67 -49.22 -0.27
CA LEU A 21 1.80 -48.18 -0.83
C LEU A 21 1.45 -47.10 0.20
N ALA A 22 1.17 -47.50 1.44
CA ALA A 22 0.88 -46.58 2.54
C ALA A 22 2.10 -45.72 2.91
N LEU A 23 3.31 -46.29 2.86
CA LEU A 23 4.54 -45.55 3.13
C LEU A 23 4.88 -44.57 1.98
N VAL A 24 4.67 -45.00 0.74
CA VAL A 24 4.85 -44.16 -0.46
C VAL A 24 3.88 -42.98 -0.46
N THR A 25 2.60 -43.19 -0.12
CA THR A 25 1.60 -42.12 0.01
C THR A 25 1.87 -41.16 1.16
N LEU A 26 2.44 -41.65 2.28
CA LEU A 26 2.88 -40.80 3.39
C LEU A 26 4.12 -39.96 3.05
N LEU A 27 5.06 -40.52 2.29
CA LEU A 27 6.27 -39.82 1.82
C LEU A 27 5.97 -38.83 0.68
N LEU A 28 4.92 -39.07 -0.11
CA LEU A 28 4.44 -38.18 -1.17
C LEU A 28 3.42 -37.15 -0.70
N SER A 29 3.00 -37.18 0.58
CA SER A 29 2.13 -36.15 1.13
C SER A 29 2.93 -34.85 1.24
N PRO A 30 2.60 -33.80 0.46
CA PRO A 30 3.24 -32.51 0.66
C PRO A 30 2.89 -32.08 2.08
N ALA A 31 3.88 -31.95 2.94
CA ALA A 31 3.72 -31.17 4.16
C ALA A 31 3.27 -29.78 3.70
N ALA A 32 2.01 -29.46 3.94
CA ALA A 32 1.45 -28.16 3.61
C ALA A 32 2.04 -27.14 4.60
N TRP A 33 3.27 -26.73 4.33
CA TRP A 33 3.81 -25.50 4.88
C TRP A 33 2.92 -24.39 4.34
N THR A 34 2.06 -23.85 5.19
CA THR A 34 1.29 -22.66 4.83
C THR A 34 2.32 -21.56 4.64
N GLU A 35 2.49 -21.09 3.42
CA GLU A 35 3.33 -19.94 3.14
C GLU A 35 2.87 -18.78 4.05
N GLU A 36 3.73 -18.34 4.96
CA GLU A 36 3.39 -17.30 5.92
C GLU A 36 3.17 -15.99 5.16
N LYS A 37 1.94 -15.47 5.21
CA LYS A 37 1.58 -14.22 4.55
C LYS A 37 1.98 -13.03 5.41
N VAL A 38 2.78 -12.14 4.83
CA VAL A 38 3.23 -10.89 5.47
C VAL A 38 2.38 -9.72 5.00
N GLY A 39 1.71 -9.03 5.94
CA GLY A 39 1.03 -7.76 5.70
C GLY A 39 1.88 -6.57 6.16
N LEU A 40 2.05 -5.57 5.31
CA LEU A 40 2.75 -4.33 5.63
C LEU A 40 1.76 -3.22 5.97
N VAL A 41 1.95 -2.56 7.12
CA VAL A 41 1.10 -1.45 7.57
C VAL A 41 1.92 -0.16 7.69
N LEU A 42 1.55 0.85 6.91
CA LEU A 42 2.25 2.13 6.81
C LEU A 42 1.43 3.26 7.45
N SER A 43 1.94 3.78 8.56
CA SER A 43 1.29 4.87 9.29
C SER A 43 1.27 6.19 8.51
N GLY A 44 0.36 7.09 8.91
CA GLY A 44 0.40 8.50 8.47
C GLY A 44 1.53 9.28 9.14
N GLY A 45 1.82 10.50 8.65
CA GLY A 45 2.89 11.32 9.24
C GLY A 45 3.38 12.51 8.42
N GLY A 46 2.65 12.94 7.38
CA GLY A 46 3.08 14.02 6.49
C GLY A 46 4.42 13.72 5.81
N ALA A 47 5.33 14.69 5.75
CA ALA A 47 6.64 14.54 5.11
C ALA A 47 7.48 13.37 5.68
N ARG A 48 7.33 13.02 6.96
CA ARG A 48 8.04 11.88 7.57
C ARG A 48 7.62 10.54 6.98
N GLY A 49 6.44 10.45 6.38
CA GLY A 49 5.97 9.22 5.73
C GLY A 49 6.79 8.81 4.51
N LEU A 50 7.66 9.68 3.98
CA LEU A 50 8.62 9.32 2.94
C LEU A 50 9.66 8.29 3.43
N ALA A 51 9.88 8.19 4.75
CA ALA A 51 10.76 7.17 5.33
C ALA A 51 10.25 5.73 5.05
N HIS A 52 8.96 5.56 4.77
CA HIS A 52 8.39 4.26 4.39
C HIS A 52 9.01 3.69 3.12
N ILE A 53 9.53 4.53 2.22
CA ILE A 53 10.24 4.08 1.01
C ILE A 53 11.46 3.24 1.42
N GLY A 54 12.30 3.78 2.32
CA GLY A 54 13.48 3.06 2.81
C GLY A 54 13.15 1.81 3.63
N VAL A 55 12.01 1.80 4.33
CA VAL A 55 11.53 0.59 5.02
C VAL A 55 11.20 -0.50 4.01
N ILE A 56 10.47 -0.17 2.94
CA ILE A 56 10.13 -1.13 1.89
C ILE A 56 11.40 -1.64 1.21
N THR A 57 12.35 -0.75 0.86
CA THR A 57 13.64 -1.14 0.27
C THR A 57 14.38 -2.14 1.15
N ALA A 58 14.48 -1.87 2.47
CA ALA A 58 15.15 -2.78 3.39
C ALA A 58 14.44 -4.14 3.50
N LEU A 59 13.10 -4.18 3.44
CA LEU A 59 12.35 -5.44 3.44
C LEU A 59 12.63 -6.25 2.17
N GLU A 60 12.69 -5.59 1.01
CA GLU A 60 13.03 -6.23 -0.27
C GLU A 60 14.47 -6.78 -0.27
N GLU A 61 15.43 -6.02 0.23
CA GLU A 61 16.83 -6.45 0.37
C GLU A 61 16.99 -7.67 1.29
N LEU A 62 16.14 -7.79 2.31
CA LEU A 62 16.09 -8.94 3.21
C LEU A 62 15.33 -10.13 2.62
N GLY A 63 14.76 -10.01 1.42
CA GLY A 63 13.99 -11.06 0.76
C GLY A 63 12.60 -11.30 1.38
N ILE A 64 12.06 -10.31 2.10
CA ILE A 64 10.73 -10.41 2.72
C ILE A 64 9.66 -10.11 1.68
N THR A 65 8.88 -11.12 1.30
CA THR A 65 7.76 -10.96 0.36
C THR A 65 6.54 -10.34 1.04
N ILE A 66 6.13 -9.16 0.59
CA ILE A 66 4.94 -8.45 1.09
C ILE A 66 3.71 -8.95 0.31
N HIS A 67 2.71 -9.45 1.02
CA HIS A 67 1.51 -10.06 0.45
C HIS A 67 0.27 -9.16 0.50
N ALA A 68 0.31 -8.10 1.32
CA ALA A 68 -0.74 -7.09 1.42
C ALA A 68 -0.17 -5.79 2.01
N VAL A 69 -0.75 -4.65 1.62
CA VAL A 69 -0.35 -3.33 2.13
C VAL A 69 -1.57 -2.57 2.64
N ALA A 70 -1.44 -1.95 3.81
CA ALA A 70 -2.41 -0.99 4.33
C ALA A 70 -1.72 0.34 4.66
N GLY A 71 -2.36 1.47 4.36
CA GLY A 71 -1.75 2.79 4.58
C GLY A 71 -2.72 3.88 5.02
N THR A 72 -2.20 4.93 5.66
CA THR A 72 -2.95 6.15 6.02
C THR A 72 -2.19 7.39 5.58
N SER A 73 -2.86 8.39 5.00
CA SER A 73 -2.23 9.65 4.56
C SER A 73 -1.00 9.39 3.67
N MET A 74 0.19 9.88 4.05
CA MET A 74 1.44 9.63 3.29
C MET A 74 1.79 8.14 3.20
N GLY A 75 1.54 7.33 4.23
CA GLY A 75 1.70 5.87 4.15
C GLY A 75 0.72 5.23 3.16
N GLY A 76 -0.46 5.84 2.97
CA GLY A 76 -1.38 5.48 1.90
C GLY A 76 -0.83 5.79 0.52
N ILE A 77 -0.20 6.95 0.33
CA ILE A 77 0.41 7.34 -0.95
C ILE A 77 1.57 6.42 -1.31
N VAL A 78 2.55 6.26 -0.40
CA VAL A 78 3.71 5.38 -0.62
C VAL A 78 3.27 3.93 -0.79
N GLY A 79 2.38 3.45 0.06
CA GLY A 79 1.84 2.09 0.00
C GLY A 79 1.06 1.81 -1.28
N ALA A 80 0.26 2.77 -1.78
CA ALA A 80 -0.46 2.63 -3.04
C ALA A 80 0.49 2.59 -4.25
N LEU A 81 1.51 3.46 -4.27
CA LEU A 81 2.51 3.46 -5.35
C LEU A 81 3.22 2.10 -5.40
N TYR A 82 3.66 1.59 -4.26
CA TYR A 82 4.29 0.29 -4.14
C TYR A 82 3.36 -0.85 -4.56
N ALA A 83 2.15 -0.88 -4.00
CA ALA A 83 1.15 -1.90 -4.33
C ALA A 83 0.71 -1.90 -5.80
N SER A 84 0.82 -0.75 -6.48
CA SER A 84 0.58 -0.63 -7.93
C SER A 84 1.67 -1.23 -8.80
N GLY A 85 2.73 -1.79 -8.21
CA GLY A 85 3.84 -2.45 -8.90
C GLY A 85 5.01 -1.53 -9.25
N LYS A 86 5.07 -0.32 -8.68
CA LYS A 86 6.25 0.54 -8.84
C LYS A 86 7.40 0.06 -7.95
N THR A 87 8.62 0.13 -8.46
CA THR A 87 9.81 -0.19 -7.67
C THR A 87 10.09 0.88 -6.63
N THR A 88 10.81 0.53 -5.57
CA THR A 88 11.24 1.50 -4.55
C THR A 88 12.07 2.64 -5.14
N ASP A 89 12.90 2.37 -6.15
CA ASP A 89 13.64 3.39 -6.92
C ASP A 89 12.73 4.37 -7.66
N GLU A 90 11.68 3.88 -8.33
CA GLU A 90 10.71 4.73 -9.02
C GLU A 90 9.96 5.62 -8.03
N ILE A 91 9.58 5.07 -6.88
CA ILE A 91 8.88 5.80 -5.82
C ILE A 91 9.81 6.87 -5.23
N GLU A 92 11.07 6.53 -4.97
CA GLU A 92 12.07 7.47 -4.50
C GLU A 92 12.30 8.61 -5.51
N HIS A 93 12.39 8.28 -6.81
CA HIS A 93 12.53 9.27 -7.86
C HIS A 93 11.35 10.26 -7.89
N VAL A 94 10.12 9.75 -7.80
CA VAL A 94 8.92 10.59 -7.68
C VAL A 94 9.01 11.46 -6.43
N ALA A 95 9.37 10.88 -5.29
CA ALA A 95 9.40 11.61 -4.02
C ALA A 95 10.45 12.74 -3.97
N ARG A 96 11.59 12.56 -4.65
CA ARG A 96 12.66 13.58 -4.70
C ARG A 96 12.37 14.71 -5.68
N ASN A 97 11.64 14.44 -6.76
CA ASN A 97 11.44 15.39 -7.85
C ASN A 97 10.09 16.12 -7.79
N LEU A 98 9.24 15.78 -6.83
CA LEU A 98 7.94 16.41 -6.64
C LEU A 98 8.08 17.66 -5.76
N ASP A 99 7.59 18.80 -6.25
CA ASP A 99 7.43 19.99 -5.40
C ASP A 99 6.29 19.75 -4.42
N TRP A 100 6.65 19.26 -3.22
CA TRP A 100 5.68 18.98 -2.17
C TRP A 100 4.94 20.24 -1.70
N ALA A 101 5.55 21.42 -1.78
CA ALA A 101 4.88 22.66 -1.41
C ALA A 101 3.77 23.01 -2.41
N GLU A 102 4.02 22.80 -3.71
CA GLU A 102 3.02 22.95 -4.76
C GLU A 102 1.93 21.87 -4.69
N ALA A 103 2.33 20.62 -4.47
CA ALA A 103 1.40 19.49 -4.38
C ALA A 103 0.36 19.66 -3.27
N PHE A 104 0.76 20.26 -2.13
CA PHE A 104 -0.12 20.55 -1.00
C PHE A 104 -0.68 21.98 -0.99
N SER A 105 -0.49 22.75 -2.07
CA SER A 105 -1.04 24.11 -2.21
C SER A 105 -2.17 24.15 -3.22
N ASP A 106 -3.32 24.73 -2.84
CA ASP A 106 -4.43 25.04 -3.76
C ASP A 106 -4.59 26.54 -4.03
N GLN A 107 -3.55 27.34 -3.75
CA GLN A 107 -3.55 28.74 -4.15
C GLN A 107 -3.21 28.86 -5.63
N PRO A 108 -4.05 29.51 -6.46
CA PRO A 108 -3.67 29.81 -7.83
C PRO A 108 -2.40 30.67 -7.84
N GLU A 109 -1.51 30.41 -8.80
CA GLU A 109 -0.26 31.16 -8.97
C GLU A 109 -0.50 32.66 -8.83
N ARG A 110 0.32 33.35 -8.02
CA ARG A 110 0.23 34.80 -7.79
C ARG A 110 0.12 35.60 -9.10
N GLY A 111 0.70 35.10 -10.19
CA GLY A 111 0.63 35.71 -11.53
C GLY A 111 -0.79 35.85 -12.07
N LYS A 112 -1.68 34.88 -11.81
CA LYS A 112 -3.05 34.78 -12.37
C LYS A 112 -4.10 35.47 -11.50
N LEU A 113 -3.71 36.06 -10.38
CA LEU A 113 -4.60 36.85 -9.53
C LEU A 113 -4.87 38.23 -10.17
N SER A 114 -6.15 38.65 -10.19
CA SER A 114 -6.54 40.00 -10.59
C SER A 114 -5.91 41.05 -9.67
N PHE A 115 -5.67 42.26 -10.19
CA PHE A 115 -4.99 43.34 -9.45
C PHE A 115 -5.64 43.62 -8.08
N ARG A 116 -6.97 43.61 -8.02
CA ARG A 116 -7.75 43.79 -6.78
C ARG A 116 -7.45 42.72 -5.72
N ARG A 117 -7.39 41.44 -6.11
CA ARG A 117 -7.05 40.33 -5.19
C ARG A 117 -5.59 40.32 -4.74
N LYS A 118 -4.68 40.83 -5.59
CA LYS A 118 -3.27 41.05 -5.21
C LYS A 118 -3.15 42.13 -4.14
N GLN A 119 -3.94 43.19 -4.23
CA GLN A 119 -3.97 44.29 -3.26
C GLN A 119 -4.59 43.86 -1.92
N ASP A 120 -5.71 43.13 -1.95
CA ASP A 120 -6.33 42.57 -0.73
C ASP A 120 -5.36 41.63 0.02
N SER A 121 -4.55 40.84 -0.71
CA SER A 121 -3.57 39.93 -0.09
C SER A 121 -2.37 40.61 0.59
N ARG A 122 -2.12 41.91 0.31
CA ARG A 122 -1.07 42.71 0.97
C ARG A 122 -1.54 43.29 2.30
N GLU A 123 -2.84 43.50 2.46
CA GLU A 123 -3.44 44.14 3.62
C GLU A 123 -3.67 43.16 4.78
N TYR A 124 -3.71 41.85 4.49
CA TYR A 124 -3.91 40.79 5.47
C TYR A 124 -2.67 39.88 5.58
N LEU A 125 -1.85 40.15 6.61
CA LEU A 125 -0.63 39.36 6.92
C LEU A 125 -0.92 37.98 7.55
N VAL A 126 -2.19 37.66 7.84
CA VAL A 126 -2.61 36.39 8.44
C VAL A 126 -3.58 35.68 7.48
N LYS A 127 -3.14 34.61 6.83
CA LYS A 127 -3.95 33.80 5.88
C LYS A 127 -5.04 32.94 6.56
N ALA A 128 -5.39 33.23 7.81
CA ALA A 128 -6.40 32.52 8.58
C ALA A 128 -7.35 33.53 9.21
N HIS A 129 -8.29 34.05 8.42
CA HIS A 129 -9.43 34.76 8.97
C HIS A 129 -10.48 33.72 9.38
N ALA A 130 -10.43 33.28 10.63
CA ALA A 130 -11.59 32.69 11.25
C ALA A 130 -12.57 33.85 11.52
N THR A 131 -13.71 33.87 10.83
CA THR A 131 -14.76 34.86 11.08
C THR A 131 -15.71 34.31 12.13
N PHE A 132 -15.97 35.08 13.18
CA PHE A 132 -16.96 34.73 14.21
C PHE A 132 -18.12 35.72 14.07
N ASP A 133 -19.26 35.23 13.58
CA ASP A 133 -20.49 36.02 13.45
C ASP A 133 -21.63 35.28 14.15
N GLY A 134 -22.31 35.96 15.08
CA GLY A 134 -23.50 35.43 15.75
C GLY A 134 -23.35 34.09 16.51
N GLY A 135 -22.14 33.70 16.93
CA GLY A 135 -21.90 32.40 17.59
C GLY A 135 -21.41 31.29 16.65
N VAL A 136 -21.29 31.57 15.34
CA VAL A 136 -20.79 30.61 14.35
C VAL A 136 -19.35 30.95 13.98
N LEU A 137 -18.43 30.06 14.33
CA LEU A 137 -17.05 30.09 13.86
C LEU A 137 -17.00 29.59 12.42
N SER A 138 -16.81 30.50 11.47
CA SER A 138 -16.65 30.21 10.06
C SER A 138 -15.16 30.15 9.71
N LEU A 139 -14.68 28.94 9.41
CA LEU A 139 -13.36 28.74 8.82
C LEU A 139 -13.44 28.94 7.29
N PRO A 140 -12.41 29.54 6.64
CA PRO A 140 -12.41 29.71 5.20
C PRO A 140 -12.54 28.35 4.48
N LYS A 141 -13.36 28.26 3.43
CA LYS A 141 -13.56 27.07 2.58
C LYS A 141 -12.30 26.59 1.81
N GLY A 142 -11.11 27.07 2.15
CA GLY A 142 -9.87 26.98 1.37
C GLY A 142 -8.68 26.37 2.12
N ILE A 143 -8.92 25.54 3.14
CA ILE A 143 -7.88 24.65 3.67
C ILE A 143 -7.70 23.52 2.65
N VAL A 144 -6.85 23.76 1.66
CA VAL A 144 -6.31 22.80 0.67
C VAL A 144 -7.41 21.93 -0.02
N GLN A 145 -7.92 22.37 -1.17
CA GLN A 145 -8.79 21.57 -2.05
C GLN A 145 -8.16 20.27 -2.60
N GLY A 146 -6.84 20.07 -2.49
CA GLY A 146 -6.12 18.87 -2.90
C GLY A 146 -6.07 18.64 -4.41
N GLN A 147 -6.37 19.65 -5.23
CA GLN A 147 -6.48 19.50 -6.69
C GLN A 147 -5.13 19.15 -7.32
N ASN A 148 -4.07 19.82 -6.89
CA ASN A 148 -2.72 19.55 -7.38
C ASN A 148 -2.27 18.13 -7.00
N LEU A 149 -2.45 17.75 -5.73
CA LEU A 149 -2.15 16.41 -5.27
C LEU A 149 -2.94 15.35 -6.06
N GLN A 150 -4.23 15.57 -6.29
CA GLN A 150 -5.06 14.65 -7.06
C GLN A 150 -4.54 14.45 -8.48
N LEU A 151 -4.20 15.52 -9.19
CA LEU A 151 -3.66 15.44 -10.55
C LEU A 151 -2.31 14.73 -10.59
N LEU A 152 -1.45 14.99 -9.60
CA LEU A 152 -0.15 14.31 -9.47
C LEU A 152 -0.34 12.81 -9.24
N LEU A 153 -1.22 12.41 -8.31
CA LEU A 153 -1.51 11.00 -8.05
C LEU A 153 -2.14 10.32 -9.27
N GLN A 154 -3.10 10.97 -9.96
CA GLN A 154 -3.70 10.41 -11.18
C GLN A 154 -2.66 10.09 -12.25
N ARG A 155 -1.65 10.96 -12.43
CA ARG A 155 -0.54 10.69 -13.35
C ARG A 155 0.29 9.48 -12.94
N GLN A 156 0.52 9.29 -11.62
CA GLN A 156 1.29 8.14 -11.12
C GLN A 156 0.55 6.81 -11.24
N PHE A 157 -0.78 6.81 -11.26
CA PHE A 157 -1.62 5.60 -11.28
C PHE A 157 -2.27 5.31 -12.64
N VAL A 158 -1.88 6.02 -13.70
CA VAL A 158 -2.49 5.83 -15.03
C VAL A 158 -2.34 4.38 -15.55
N HIS A 159 -1.24 3.71 -15.20
CA HIS A 159 -0.95 2.32 -15.60
C HIS A 159 -1.87 1.29 -14.95
N VAL A 160 -2.46 1.60 -13.80
CA VAL A 160 -3.42 0.73 -13.07
C VAL A 160 -4.84 1.28 -13.08
N SER A 161 -5.13 2.30 -13.89
CA SER A 161 -6.44 2.96 -13.96
C SER A 161 -7.61 2.05 -14.37
N HIS A 162 -7.32 0.91 -15.00
CA HIS A 162 -8.30 -0.11 -15.38
C HIS A 162 -8.70 -1.03 -14.21
N ILE A 163 -7.98 -0.99 -13.08
CA ILE A 163 -8.22 -1.80 -11.89
C ILE A 163 -9.16 -1.04 -10.97
N THR A 164 -10.37 -1.59 -10.77
CA THR A 164 -11.40 -1.01 -9.89
C THR A 164 -11.48 -1.68 -8.51
N ASP A 165 -10.78 -2.80 -8.35
CA ASP A 165 -10.74 -3.61 -7.13
C ASP A 165 -9.29 -3.68 -6.64
N PHE A 166 -9.01 -3.12 -5.46
CA PHE A 166 -7.66 -3.04 -4.91
C PHE A 166 -7.08 -4.40 -4.51
N ASP A 167 -7.88 -5.46 -4.45
CA ASP A 167 -7.36 -6.84 -4.29
C ASP A 167 -6.73 -7.37 -5.58
N LYS A 168 -6.96 -6.70 -6.71
CA LYS A 168 -6.41 -7.07 -8.04
C LYS A 168 -5.20 -6.25 -8.45
N LEU A 169 -4.73 -5.35 -7.59
CA LEU A 169 -3.41 -4.72 -7.76
C LEU A 169 -2.31 -5.78 -7.67
N PRO A 170 -1.10 -5.51 -8.18
CA PRO A 170 0.06 -6.39 -8.00
C PRO A 170 0.26 -6.87 -6.56
N ILE A 171 0.00 -5.98 -5.58
CA ILE A 171 -0.12 -6.34 -4.17
C ILE A 171 -1.48 -5.82 -3.65
N PRO A 172 -2.33 -6.65 -3.01
CA PRO A 172 -3.57 -6.19 -2.40
C PRO A 172 -3.38 -4.98 -1.48
N PHE A 173 -4.22 -3.95 -1.66
CA PHE A 173 -4.05 -2.66 -0.97
C PHE A 173 -5.31 -2.19 -0.23
N ARG A 174 -5.11 -1.54 0.92
CA ARG A 174 -6.15 -0.79 1.65
C ARG A 174 -5.64 0.58 2.07
N VAL A 175 -6.51 1.58 2.03
CA VAL A 175 -6.23 2.93 2.54
C VAL A 175 -7.29 3.33 3.56
N VAL A 176 -6.84 3.94 4.65
CA VAL A 176 -7.73 4.46 5.70
C VAL A 176 -7.91 5.96 5.52
N ALA A 177 -9.16 6.39 5.52
CA ALA A 177 -9.60 7.78 5.54
C ALA A 177 -10.74 7.94 6.57
N ALA A 178 -10.98 9.17 7.01
CA ALA A 178 -12.06 9.49 7.96
C ALA A 178 -13.17 10.29 7.25
N ASP A 179 -14.44 9.96 7.52
CA ASP A 179 -15.54 10.83 7.11
C ASP A 179 -15.71 11.90 8.18
N ILE A 180 -15.25 13.12 7.88
CA ILE A 180 -15.32 14.23 8.83
C ILE A 180 -16.74 14.56 9.31
N ARG A 181 -17.79 14.07 8.63
CA ARG A 181 -19.18 14.24 9.07
C ARG A 181 -19.62 13.23 10.12
N HIS A 182 -19.04 12.03 10.13
CA HIS A 182 -19.54 10.91 10.94
C HIS A 182 -18.49 10.24 11.84
N GLY A 183 -17.20 10.56 11.66
CA GLY A 183 -16.07 9.91 12.34
C GLY A 183 -15.53 8.74 11.53
#